data_AF-A0A5E4D2R0-F1
#
_entry.id   AF-A0A5E4D2R0-F1
#
_cell.length_a   1.000
_cell.length_b   1.000
_cell.length_c   1.000
_cell.angle_alpha   90.00
_cell.angle_beta   90.00
_cell.angle_gamma   90.00
#
_symmetry.space_group_name_H-M   'P 1'
#
loop_
_entity.id
_entity.type
_entity.pdbx_description
1 polymer ?
#
loop_
_entity_poly.entity_id
_entity_poly.type
_entity_poly.pdbx_seq_one_letter_code
_entity_poly.pdbx_strand_id
1 'polypeptide(L)' 'SGEITIAYPLDYEDVATPKSWVLYIRAYDNKRMHSTTGSLTVILQDVNDNPPQCSQDIYT' A
#
# COMPACT_ATOMS: atom_id res chain seq x y z
N SER A 1 18.00 -9.66 -4.80
CA SER A 1 17.31 -9.31 -3.54
C SER A 1 15.82 -9.55 -3.72
N GLY A 2 15.07 -9.65 -2.63
CA GLY A 2 13.60 -9.76 -2.62
C GLY A 2 12.95 -8.50 -2.05
N GLU A 3 13.48 -7.34 -2.43
CA GLU A 3 13.02 -6.04 -1.94
C GLU A 3 11.64 -5.69 -2.50
N ILE A 4 10.82 -5.03 -1.70
CA ILE A 4 9.47 -4.61 -2.07
C ILE A 4 9.44 -3.08 -2.02
N THR A 5 9.04 -2.46 -3.12
CA THR A 5 8.95 -1.01 -3.27
C THR A 5 7.56 -0.61 -3.74
N ILE A 6 7.24 0.66 -3.52
CA ILE A 6 6.00 1.26 -3.98
C ILE A 6 6.06 1.47 -5.49
N ALA A 7 5.01 1.04 -6.22
CA ALA A 7 4.92 1.18 -7.68
C ALA A 7 4.23 2.48 -8.10
N TYR A 8 3.27 2.96 -7.29
CA TYR A 8 2.48 4.16 -7.53
C TYR A 8 2.24 4.90 -6.20
N PRO A 9 2.03 6.22 -6.21
CA PRO A 9 1.66 6.96 -5.01
C PRO A 9 0.50 6.30 -4.28
N LEU A 10 0.58 6.28 -2.95
CA LEU A 10 -0.46 5.74 -2.08
C LEU A 10 -1.09 6.91 -1.32
N ASP A 11 -2.39 7.07 -1.50
CA ASP A 11 -3.21 8.08 -0.84
C ASP A 11 -4.37 7.34 -0.17
N TYR A 12 -4.52 7.50 1.15
CA TYR A 12 -5.53 6.77 1.92
C TYR A 12 -6.94 7.34 1.69
N GLU A 13 -7.02 8.63 1.37
CA GLU A 13 -8.22 9.39 1.08
C GLU A 13 -8.71 9.19 -0.36
N ASP A 14 -7.83 8.80 -1.29
CA ASP A 14 -8.22 8.45 -2.65
C ASP A 14 -9.05 7.15 -2.67
N VAL A 15 -10.31 7.27 -3.12
CA VAL A 15 -11.25 6.16 -3.27
C VAL A 15 -10.81 5.11 -4.30
N ALA A 16 -9.93 5.47 -5.22
CA ALA A 16 -9.35 4.55 -6.19
C ALA A 16 -8.22 3.71 -5.59
N THR A 17 -7.64 4.12 -4.45
CA THR A 17 -6.55 3.41 -3.78
C THR A 17 -7.11 2.33 -2.85
N PRO A 18 -6.79 1.04 -3.07
CA PRO A 18 -7.13 0.00 -2.13
C PRO A 18 -6.44 0.22 -0.77
N LYS A 19 -7.14 -0.07 0.33
CA LYS A 19 -6.59 0.09 1.68
C LYS A 19 -5.79 -1.12 2.16
N SER A 20 -5.83 -2.22 1.41
CA SER A 20 -5.06 -3.43 1.69
C SER A 20 -4.87 -4.30 0.45
N TRP A 21 -3.81 -5.10 0.45
CA TRP A 21 -3.49 -6.06 -0.58
C TRP A 21 -3.01 -7.37 0.03
N VAL A 22 -3.26 -8.48 -0.66
CA VAL A 22 -2.63 -9.77 -0.38
C VAL A 22 -1.77 -10.14 -1.59
N LEU A 23 -0.46 -10.13 -1.38
CA LEU A 23 0.53 -10.47 -2.40
C LEU A 23 0.95 -11.94 -2.24
N TYR A 24 0.88 -12.72 -3.31
CA TYR A 24 1.39 -14.08 -3.34
C TYR A 24 2.78 -14.09 -3.97
N ILE A 25 3.80 -14.33 -3.15
CA ILE A 25 5.20 -14.29 -3.56
C ILE A 25 5.69 -15.72 -3.74
N ARG A 26 6.23 -16.02 -4.92
CA ARG A 26 6.84 -17.32 -5.20
C ARG A 26 8.35 -17.19 -5.31
N ALA A 27 9.06 -17.95 -4.49
CA ALA A 27 10.52 -18.09 -4.55
C ALA A 27 10.89 -19.42 -5.21
N TYR A 28 11.97 -19.40 -5.99
CA TYR A 28 12.55 -20.58 -6.64
C TYR A 28 13.97 -20.78 -6.15
N ASP A 29 14.42 -22.04 -6.07
CA ASP A 29 15.84 -22.34 -5.91
C ASP A 29 16.62 -21.97 -7.19
N ASN A 30 17.96 -22.00 -7.11
CA ASN A 30 18.81 -21.55 -8.22
C ASN A 30 18.62 -22.37 -9.51
N LYS A 31 18.21 -23.64 -9.39
CA LYS A 31 17.94 -24.52 -10.53
C LYS A 31 16.47 -24.48 -10.98
N ARG A 32 15.62 -23.68 -10.31
CA ARG A 32 14.16 -23.63 -10.45
C ARG A 32 13.47 -24.98 -10.34
N MET A 33 14.09 -25.93 -9.65
CA MET A 33 13.54 -27.28 -9.44
C MET A 33 12.57 -27.30 -8.28
N HIS A 34 12.83 -26.48 -7.27
CA HIS A 34 11.95 -26.30 -6.12
C HIS A 34 11.43 -24.87 -6.06
N SER A 35 10.18 -24.73 -5.62
CA SER A 35 9.57 -23.44 -5.36
C SER A 35 8.70 -23.50 -4.12
N THR A 36 8.59 -22.38 -3.42
CA THR A 36 7.61 -22.17 -2.36
C THR A 36 6.84 -20.89 -2.62
N THR A 37 5.56 -20.87 -2.24
CA THR A 37 4.70 -19.69 -2.35
C THR A 37 4.27 -19.28 -0.96
N GLY A 38 4.46 -18.01 -0.61
CA GLY A 38 3.99 -17.40 0.63
C GLY A 38 3.04 -16.23 0.33
N SER A 39 2.22 -15.86 1.31
CA SER A 39 1.39 -14.66 1.26
C SER A 39 1.99 -13.53 2.10
N LEU A 40 1.86 -12.30 1.60
CA LEU A 40 2.19 -11.08 2.31
C LEU A 40 0.96 -10.17 2.29
N THR A 41 0.45 -9.83 3.46
CA THR A 41 -0.63 -8.85 3.59
C THR A 41 -0.03 -7.47 3.80
N VAL A 42 -0.38 -6.53 2.94
CA VAL A 42 0.00 -5.12 3.03
C VAL A 42 -1.24 -4.34 3.44
N ILE A 43 -1.11 -3.50 4.47
CA ILE A 43 -2.19 -2.66 4.98
C ILE A 43 -1.73 -1.21 4.84
N LEU A 44 -2.51 -0.39 4.14
CA LEU A 44 -2.25 1.04 4.03
C LEU A 44 -2.65 1.71 5.34
N GLN A 45 -1.73 2.47 5.92
CA GLN A 45 -1.99 3.24 7.12
C GLN A 45 -2.51 4.63 6.74
N ASP A 46 -3.59 5.03 7.38
CA ASP A 46 -4.11 6.39 7.37
C ASP A 46 -3.14 7.31 8.13
N VAL A 47 -2.77 8.43 7.52
CA VAL A 47 -1.88 9.43 8.11
C VAL A 47 -2.54 10.79 7.93
N ASN A 48 -2.52 11.61 8.99
CA ASN A 48 -3.09 12.95 8.95
C ASN A 48 -2.21 13.93 8.13
N ASP A 49 -2.29 13.86 6.81
CA ASP A 49 -1.63 14.75 5.86
C ASP A 49 -2.53 15.88 5.35
N ASN A 50 -3.80 15.86 5.72
CA ASN A 50 -4.81 16.85 5.37
C ASN A 50 -5.01 17.85 6.52
N PRO A 51 -4.60 19.14 6.37
CA PRO A 51 -4.79 20.12 7.42
C PRO A 51 -6.29 20.42 7.62
N PRO A 52 -6.70 20.82 8.84
CA PRO A 52 -8.09 21.22 9.08
C PRO A 52 -8.44 22.42 8.20
N GLN A 53 -9.64 22.39 7.60
CA GLN A 53 -10.17 23.49 6.79
C GLN A 53 -11.41 24.08 7.49
N CYS A 54 -11.42 25.40 7.67
CA CYS A 54 -12.60 26.11 8.16
C CYS A 54 -13.71 26.01 7.13
N SER A 55 -14.96 25.91 7.60
CA SER A 55 -16.13 25.87 6.70
C SER A 55 -16.40 27.21 6.01
N GLN A 56 -15.93 28.31 6.61
CA GLN A 56 -16.06 29.66 6.08
C GLN A 56 -14.79 30.44 6.36
N ASP A 57 -14.36 31.25 5.41
CA ASP A 57 -13.26 32.20 5.64
C ASP A 57 -13.69 33.35 6.55
N ILE A 58 -14.99 33.68 6.54
CA ILE A 58 -15.59 34.75 7.33
C ILE A 58 -16.92 34.26 7.89
N TYR A 59 -17.07 34.36 9.21
CA TYR A 59 -18.33 34.16 9.91
C TYR A 59 -18.92 35.54 10.20
N THR A 60 -20.07 35.87 9.60
CA THR A 60 -20.84 37.08 9.89
C THR A 60 -21.98 36.81 10.84
#